data_AF-A0A2H5YW15-F1
#
_entry.id   AF-A0A2H5YW15-F1
#
_cell.length_a   1.000
_cell.length_b   1.000
_cell.length_c   1.000
_cell.angle_alpha   90.00
_cell.angle_beta   90.00
_cell.angle_gamma   90.00
#
_symmetry.space_group_name_H-M   'P 1'
#
loop_
_entity.id
_entity.type
_entity.pdbx_description
1 polymer ?
#
loop_
_entity_poly.entity_id
_entity_poly.type
_entity_poly.pdbx_seq_one_letter_code
_entity_poly.pdbx_strand_id
1 'polypeptide(L)'
;MRILGRLALAIVWLAASATSWSLVYWLVIRRNVGAVPDFWAPERLLAYACFVLAPALTFLPLARLARVPFLEIEAIVGWSTTLYVWTFIDPSRVDDVLAMVVILLPLLIAVSSVYALLVALVSRRAAARRGQEPDPLVARRRGYVLGLFAVGCVLLQSLEALTALNAGLLGLIALFVELLAMTWFAPVRAEGEPSRGTSGDRRRWNEYGRGAPGRG
;
A
#
# COMPACT_ATOMS: atom_id res chain seq x y z
N MET A 1 11.95 -3.18 30.42
CA MET A 1 12.36 -1.88 29.83
C MET A 1 12.19 -1.79 28.31
N ARG A 2 12.71 -2.74 27.49
CA ARG A 2 12.59 -2.68 26.01
C ARG A 2 11.15 -2.65 25.45
N ILE A 3 10.22 -3.37 26.06
CA ILE A 3 8.81 -3.43 25.61
C ILE A 3 8.09 -2.09 25.87
N LEU A 4 8.28 -1.52 27.07
CA LEU A 4 7.72 -0.22 27.45
C LEU A 4 8.20 0.90 26.52
N GLY A 5 9.49 0.91 26.15
CA GLY A 5 10.03 1.89 25.20
C GLY A 5 9.42 1.77 23.79
N ARG A 6 9.18 0.55 23.30
CA ARG A 6 8.53 0.33 21.99
C ARG A 6 7.06 0.77 22.00
N LEU A 7 6.35 0.53 23.11
CA LEU A 7 4.97 0.97 23.27
C LEU A 7 4.87 2.49 23.35
N ALA A 8 5.74 3.14 24.12
CA ALA A 8 5.81 4.59 24.18
C ALA A 8 6.09 5.20 22.80
N LEU A 9 7.06 4.65 22.05
CA LEU A 9 7.36 5.09 20.69
C LEU A 9 6.15 4.92 19.75
N ALA A 10 5.45 3.79 19.84
CA ALA A 10 4.25 3.55 19.03
C ALA A 10 3.13 4.54 19.36
N ILE A 11 2.92 4.87 20.63
CA ILE A 11 1.92 5.85 21.07
C ILE A 11 2.28 7.25 20.54
N VAL A 12 3.53 7.68 20.71
CA VAL A 12 4.02 8.97 20.21
C VAL A 12 3.85 9.04 18.69
N TRP A 13 4.21 7.98 17.98
CA TRP A 13 4.03 7.88 16.54
C TRP A 13 2.56 7.99 16.12
N LEU A 14 1.65 7.23 16.75
CA LEU A 14 0.21 7.29 16.46
C LEU A 14 -0.36 8.69 16.75
N ALA A 15 0.03 9.30 17.86
CA ALA A 15 -0.37 10.65 18.21
C ALA A 15 0.15 11.69 17.20
N ALA A 16 1.42 11.59 16.77
CA ALA A 16 1.99 12.45 15.75
C ALA A 16 1.28 12.29 14.40
N SER A 17 0.98 11.05 13.99
CA SER A 17 0.22 10.79 12.78
C SER A 17 -1.19 11.38 12.88
N ALA A 18 -1.91 11.13 13.97
CA ALA A 18 -3.27 11.65 14.17
C ALA A 18 -3.29 13.18 14.17
N THR A 19 -2.39 13.82 14.90
CA THR A 19 -2.29 15.29 14.96
C THR A 19 -1.93 15.89 13.60
N SER A 20 -1.06 15.26 12.82
CA SER A 20 -0.74 15.74 11.46
C SER A 20 -1.95 15.71 10.53
N TRP A 21 -2.75 14.64 10.55
CA TRP A 21 -4.00 14.56 9.79
C TRP A 21 -5.08 15.52 10.31
N SER A 22 -5.18 15.72 11.63
CA SER A 22 -6.07 16.73 12.21
C SER A 22 -5.68 18.14 11.77
N LEU A 23 -4.38 18.42 11.67
CA LEU A 23 -3.88 19.71 11.20
C LEU A 23 -4.19 19.92 9.71
N VAL A 24 -4.01 18.90 8.86
CA VAL A 24 -4.45 18.92 7.46
C VAL A 24 -5.95 19.24 7.37
N TYR A 25 -6.79 18.50 8.11
CA TYR A 25 -8.23 18.72 8.13
C TYR A 25 -8.58 20.15 8.53
N TRP A 26 -7.94 20.67 9.58
CA TRP A 26 -8.19 22.03 10.06
C TRP A 26 -7.79 23.09 9.01
N LEU A 27 -6.64 22.94 8.36
CA LEU A 27 -6.17 23.87 7.32
C LEU A 27 -7.07 23.85 6.08
N VAL A 28 -7.42 22.66 5.61
CA VAL A 28 -8.20 22.51 4.37
C VAL A 28 -9.66 22.89 4.60
N ILE A 29 -10.31 22.36 5.64
CA ILE A 29 -11.75 22.51 5.81
C ILE A 29 -12.12 23.76 6.62
N ARG A 30 -11.42 24.02 7.74
CA ARG A 30 -11.81 25.10 8.66
C ARG A 30 -11.19 26.43 8.26
N ARG A 31 -9.91 26.43 7.87
CA ARG A 31 -9.20 27.64 7.47
C ARG A 31 -9.36 27.96 5.98
N ASN A 32 -9.71 26.96 5.17
CA ASN A 32 -9.81 27.06 3.71
C ASN A 32 -8.57 27.73 3.09
N VAL A 33 -7.39 27.15 3.38
CA VAL A 33 -6.10 27.66 2.87
C VAL A 33 -6.07 27.73 1.33
N GLY A 34 -6.92 26.98 0.64
CA GLY A 34 -7.12 27.04 -0.81
C GLY A 34 -7.56 28.42 -1.33
N ALA A 35 -8.24 29.22 -0.51
CA ALA A 35 -8.70 30.55 -0.89
C ALA A 35 -7.62 31.64 -0.79
N VAL A 36 -6.44 31.33 -0.22
CA VAL A 36 -5.36 32.30 -0.06
C VAL A 36 -4.61 32.47 -1.39
N PRO A 37 -4.63 33.67 -2.00
CA PRO A 37 -4.11 33.86 -3.36
C PRO A 37 -2.58 33.79 -3.43
N ASP A 38 -1.88 34.30 -2.40
CA ASP A 38 -0.42 34.30 -2.37
C ASP A 38 0.11 32.88 -2.19
N PHE A 39 1.00 32.44 -3.10
CA PHE A 39 1.61 31.12 -3.09
C PHE A 39 2.57 30.91 -1.91
N TRP A 40 3.27 31.97 -1.50
CA TRP A 40 4.27 31.93 -0.43
C TRP A 40 3.71 32.26 0.94
N ALA A 41 2.38 32.37 1.06
CA ALA A 41 1.72 32.60 2.33
C ALA A 41 2.14 31.51 3.35
N PRO A 42 2.46 31.89 4.59
CA PRO A 42 2.94 30.95 5.61
C PRO A 42 1.94 29.82 5.88
N GLU A 43 0.65 30.10 5.73
CA GLU A 43 -0.44 29.12 5.89
C GLU A 43 -0.41 28.05 4.80
N ARG A 44 -0.07 28.42 3.55
CA ARG A 44 0.08 27.47 2.43
C ARG A 44 1.36 26.66 2.57
N LEU A 45 2.47 27.29 2.94
CA LEU A 45 3.73 26.58 3.21
C LEU A 45 3.55 25.51 4.29
N LEU A 46 2.82 25.85 5.35
CA LEU A 46 2.47 24.91 6.41
C LEU A 46 1.57 23.79 5.89
N ALA A 47 0.57 24.10 5.05
CA ALA A 47 -0.25 23.07 4.39
C ALA A 47 0.58 22.13 3.50
N TYR A 48 1.49 22.65 2.66
CA TYR A 48 2.37 21.83 1.83
C TYR A 48 3.24 20.89 2.65
N ALA A 49 3.84 21.39 3.74
CA ALA A 49 4.59 20.56 4.67
C ALA A 49 3.71 19.45 5.25
N CYS A 50 2.49 19.77 5.66
CA CYS A 50 1.54 18.79 6.22
C CYS A 50 1.08 17.75 5.20
N PHE A 51 0.90 18.14 3.94
CA PHE A 51 0.45 17.23 2.87
C PHE A 51 1.47 16.12 2.60
N VAL A 52 2.76 16.38 2.84
CA VAL A 52 3.82 15.37 2.76
C VAL A 52 4.02 14.66 4.09
N LEU A 53 4.06 15.39 5.20
CA LEU A 53 4.35 14.83 6.52
C LEU A 53 3.27 13.86 7.00
N ALA A 54 1.98 14.17 6.80
CA ALA A 54 0.89 13.33 7.25
C ALA A 54 0.95 11.92 6.61
N PRO A 55 0.98 11.77 5.27
CA PRO A 55 1.12 10.45 4.67
C PRO A 55 2.50 9.83 4.94
N ALA A 56 3.58 10.59 5.03
CA ALA A 56 4.89 10.02 5.38
C ALA A 56 4.89 9.40 6.78
N LEU A 57 4.33 10.08 7.78
CA LEU A 57 4.21 9.56 9.13
C LEU A 57 3.32 8.33 9.19
N THR A 58 2.25 8.27 8.41
CA THR A 58 1.37 7.10 8.37
C THR A 58 2.01 5.92 7.63
N PHE A 59 2.41 6.11 6.37
CA PHE A 59 2.69 5.00 5.46
C PHE A 59 4.13 4.51 5.51
N LEU A 60 5.12 5.33 5.86
CA LEU A 60 6.51 4.89 5.95
C LEU A 60 6.71 3.75 6.98
N PRO A 61 6.24 3.85 8.24
CA PRO A 61 6.37 2.74 9.18
C PRO A 61 5.45 1.56 8.83
N LEU A 62 4.25 1.82 8.31
CA LEU A 62 3.30 0.77 7.93
C LEU A 62 3.80 -0.05 6.74
N ALA A 63 4.41 0.58 5.74
CA ALA A 63 5.02 -0.09 4.59
C ALA A 63 6.20 -0.97 5.02
N ARG A 64 7.07 -0.46 5.91
CA ARG A 64 8.16 -1.24 6.50
C ARG A 64 7.65 -2.44 7.29
N LEU A 65 6.58 -2.25 8.05
CA LEU A 65 5.95 -3.34 8.80
C LEU A 65 5.36 -4.38 7.86
N ALA A 66 4.66 -3.94 6.81
CA ALA A 66 3.99 -4.80 5.84
C ALA A 66 4.95 -5.48 4.84
N ARG A 67 6.18 -4.97 4.70
CA ARG A 67 7.20 -5.41 3.71
C ARG A 67 6.70 -5.38 2.27
N VAL A 68 5.87 -4.39 1.94
CA VAL A 68 5.38 -4.19 0.56
C VAL A 68 6.35 -3.23 -0.14
N PRO A 69 6.98 -3.63 -1.26
CA PRO A 69 7.92 -2.77 -1.97
C PRO A 69 7.21 -1.55 -2.55
N PHE A 70 7.86 -0.39 -2.51
CA PHE A 70 7.41 0.90 -3.07
C PHE A 70 6.12 1.51 -2.50
N LEU A 71 5.42 0.80 -1.60
CA LEU A 71 4.16 1.28 -1.00
C LEU A 71 4.32 2.65 -0.31
N GLU A 72 5.47 2.88 0.33
CA GLU A 72 5.77 4.15 0.99
C GLU A 72 5.79 5.33 0.00
N ILE A 73 6.46 5.18 -1.14
CA ILE A 73 6.58 6.23 -2.15
C ILE A 73 5.22 6.48 -2.79
N GLU A 74 4.52 5.42 -3.18
CA GLU A 74 3.20 5.53 -3.82
C GLU A 74 2.18 6.19 -2.91
N ALA A 75 2.14 5.80 -1.64
CA ALA A 75 1.23 6.39 -0.69
C ALA A 75 1.56 7.87 -0.45
N ILE A 76 2.84 8.22 -0.26
CA ILE A 76 3.25 9.61 -0.05
C ILE A 76 2.91 10.45 -1.27
N VAL A 77 3.31 10.03 -2.48
CA VAL A 77 3.05 10.78 -3.72
C VAL A 77 1.55 10.87 -3.99
N GLY A 78 0.83 9.76 -3.89
CA GLY A 78 -0.62 9.70 -4.13
C GLY A 78 -1.40 10.61 -3.18
N TRP A 79 -1.19 10.49 -1.87
CA TRP A 79 -1.88 11.31 -0.88
C TRP A 79 -1.47 12.77 -0.92
N SER A 80 -0.17 13.08 -1.07
CA SER A 80 0.29 14.48 -1.16
C SER A 80 -0.34 15.19 -2.36
N THR A 81 -0.34 14.52 -3.52
CA THR A 81 -0.91 15.08 -4.76
C THR A 81 -2.42 15.19 -4.67
N THR A 82 -3.10 14.19 -4.09
CA THR A 82 -4.56 14.24 -3.87
C THR A 82 -4.94 15.40 -2.95
N LEU A 83 -4.24 15.58 -1.82
CA LEU A 83 -4.49 16.69 -0.90
C LEU A 83 -4.22 18.05 -1.56
N TYR A 84 -3.16 18.15 -2.35
CA TYR A 84 -2.84 19.35 -3.10
C TYR A 84 -3.96 19.71 -4.08
N VAL A 85 -4.34 18.75 -4.93
CA VAL A 85 -5.40 18.92 -5.93
C VAL A 85 -6.71 19.30 -5.25
N TRP A 86 -7.12 18.58 -4.22
CA TRP A 86 -8.34 18.85 -3.48
C TRP A 86 -8.38 20.26 -2.87
N THR A 87 -7.23 20.74 -2.39
CA THR A 87 -7.17 22.02 -1.67
C THR A 87 -7.06 23.21 -2.60
N PHE A 88 -6.34 23.08 -3.72
CA PHE A 88 -5.95 24.22 -4.55
C PHE A 88 -6.51 24.20 -5.97
N ILE A 89 -7.06 23.09 -6.44
CA ILE A 89 -7.64 22.98 -7.78
C ILE A 89 -9.16 23.01 -7.65
N ASP A 90 -9.76 24.04 -8.21
CA ASP A 90 -11.22 24.16 -8.30
C ASP A 90 -11.72 23.29 -9.45
N PRO A 91 -12.44 22.19 -9.18
CA PRO A 91 -12.89 21.25 -10.21
C PRO A 91 -13.88 21.89 -11.18
N SER A 92 -14.60 22.94 -10.76
CA SER A 92 -15.58 23.64 -11.60
C SER A 92 -14.95 24.52 -12.68
N ARG A 93 -13.64 24.76 -12.60
CA ARG A 93 -12.90 25.59 -13.57
C ARG A 93 -12.16 24.77 -14.61
N VAL A 94 -12.23 23.44 -14.54
CA VAL A 94 -11.42 22.56 -15.40
C VAL A 94 -12.30 21.59 -16.18
N ASP A 95 -12.78 22.05 -17.33
CA ASP A 95 -13.64 21.28 -18.26
C ASP A 95 -12.84 20.39 -19.24
N ASP A 96 -11.65 19.92 -18.84
CA ASP A 96 -10.76 19.15 -19.73
C ASP A 96 -10.56 17.71 -19.23
N VAL A 97 -10.53 16.76 -20.16
CA VAL A 97 -10.29 15.33 -19.89
C VAL A 97 -8.96 15.13 -19.17
N LEU A 98 -7.94 15.92 -19.52
CA LEU A 98 -6.63 15.90 -18.85
C LEU A 98 -6.74 16.29 -17.38
N ALA A 99 -7.61 17.24 -17.04
CA ALA A 99 -7.80 17.65 -15.66
C ALA A 99 -8.52 16.59 -14.83
N MET A 100 -9.48 15.89 -15.43
CA MET A 100 -10.13 14.74 -14.82
C MET A 100 -9.09 13.66 -14.46
N VAL A 101 -8.13 13.39 -15.36
CA VAL A 101 -7.02 12.46 -15.11
C VAL A 101 -6.10 12.96 -13.99
N VAL A 102 -5.77 14.26 -13.96
CA VAL A 102 -4.95 14.86 -12.90
C VAL A 102 -5.61 14.76 -11.53
N ILE A 103 -6.95 14.75 -11.45
CA ILE A 103 -7.69 14.57 -10.19
C ILE A 103 -7.81 13.09 -9.82
N LEU A 104 -8.20 12.26 -10.78
CA LEU A 104 -8.56 10.85 -10.52
C LEU A 104 -7.34 9.97 -10.33
N LEU A 105 -6.24 10.20 -11.08
CA LEU A 105 -5.07 9.34 -11.02
C LEU A 105 -4.39 9.38 -9.64
N PRO A 106 -4.12 10.55 -9.02
CA PRO A 106 -3.57 10.60 -7.66
C PRO A 106 -4.51 9.98 -6.63
N LEU A 107 -5.82 10.23 -6.76
CA LEU A 107 -6.83 9.66 -5.87
C LEU A 107 -6.84 8.13 -5.95
N LEU A 108 -6.75 7.58 -7.17
CA LEU A 108 -6.61 6.14 -7.40
C LEU A 108 -5.36 5.58 -6.74
N ILE A 109 -4.21 6.24 -6.89
CA ILE A 109 -2.96 5.80 -6.26
C ILE A 109 -3.09 5.86 -4.73
N ALA A 110 -3.64 6.95 -4.19
CA ALA A 110 -3.84 7.14 -2.76
C ALA A 110 -4.74 6.04 -2.17
N VAL A 111 -5.90 5.80 -2.78
CA VAL A 111 -6.86 4.78 -2.33
C VAL A 111 -6.30 3.37 -2.50
N SER A 112 -5.63 3.08 -3.62
CA SER A 112 -4.96 1.80 -3.87
C SER A 112 -3.90 1.50 -2.81
N SER A 113 -3.16 2.51 -2.34
CA SER A 113 -2.15 2.32 -1.29
C SER A 113 -2.75 1.86 0.04
N VAL A 114 -3.94 2.34 0.40
CA VAL A 114 -4.66 1.88 1.59
C VAL A 114 -5.10 0.43 1.44
N TYR A 115 -5.69 0.07 0.29
CA TYR A 115 -6.10 -1.31 0.03
C TYR A 115 -4.91 -2.27 -0.05
N ALA A 116 -3.81 -1.88 -0.68
CA ALA A 116 -2.59 -2.68 -0.72
C ALA A 116 -2.07 -2.97 0.69
N LEU A 117 -2.09 -1.98 1.58
CA LEU A 117 -1.71 -2.15 2.97
C LEU A 117 -2.65 -3.13 3.71
N LEU A 118 -3.96 -2.96 3.56
CA LEU A 118 -4.96 -3.82 4.19
C LEU A 118 -4.82 -5.28 3.73
N VAL A 119 -4.69 -5.50 2.42
CA VAL A 119 -4.48 -6.83 1.85
C VAL A 119 -3.17 -7.43 2.35
N ALA A 120 -2.09 -6.66 2.44
CA ALA A 120 -0.82 -7.13 2.98
C ALA A 120 -0.95 -7.56 4.46
N LEU A 121 -1.67 -6.80 5.29
CA LEU A 121 -1.89 -7.16 6.70
C LEU A 121 -2.73 -8.44 6.83
N VAL A 122 -3.81 -8.56 6.06
CA VAL A 122 -4.69 -9.74 6.08
C VAL A 122 -3.97 -10.98 5.56
N SER A 123 -3.28 -10.87 4.43
CA SER A 123 -2.53 -11.99 3.83
C SER A 123 -1.42 -12.49 4.75
N ARG A 124 -0.69 -11.60 5.42
CA ARG A 124 0.33 -11.99 6.41
C ARG A 124 -0.28 -12.70 7.62
N ARG A 125 -1.42 -12.22 8.14
CA ARG A 125 -2.11 -12.89 9.26
C ARG A 125 -2.63 -14.27 8.85
N ALA A 126 -3.13 -14.40 7.62
CA ALA A 126 -3.57 -15.69 7.08
C ALA A 126 -2.39 -16.65 6.84
N ALA A 127 -1.28 -16.15 6.30
CA ALA A 127 -0.07 -16.94 6.03
C ALA A 127 0.59 -17.40 7.34
N ALA A 128 0.65 -16.55 8.37
CA ALA A 128 1.14 -16.91 9.70
C ALA A 128 0.34 -18.05 10.35
N ARG A 129 -0.99 -18.12 10.10
CA ARG A 129 -1.84 -19.24 10.55
C ARG A 129 -1.60 -20.53 9.76
N ARG A 130 -1.08 -20.43 8.53
CA ARG A 130 -0.85 -21.55 7.62
C ARG A 130 0.63 -21.98 7.54
N GLY A 131 1.53 -21.31 8.26
CA GLY A 131 2.97 -21.56 8.21
C GLY A 131 3.61 -21.26 6.85
N GLN A 132 2.98 -20.41 6.02
CA GLN A 132 3.45 -20.07 4.68
C GLN A 132 4.13 -18.70 4.67
N GLU A 133 5.09 -18.50 3.76
CA GLU A 133 5.65 -17.18 3.51
C GLU A 133 4.69 -16.34 2.65
N PRO A 134 4.29 -15.14 3.10
CA PRO A 134 3.39 -14.28 2.35
C PRO A 134 4.13 -13.62 1.18
N ASP A 135 3.55 -13.72 -0.02
CA ASP A 135 4.07 -13.06 -1.21
C ASP A 135 3.62 -11.57 -1.26
N PRO A 136 4.56 -10.61 -1.16
CA PRO A 136 4.24 -9.19 -1.14
C PRO A 136 3.74 -8.65 -2.49
N LEU A 137 4.05 -9.32 -3.61
CA LEU A 137 3.62 -8.87 -4.95
C LEU A 137 2.13 -9.10 -5.17
N VAL A 138 1.60 -10.23 -4.66
CA VAL A 138 0.17 -10.54 -4.71
C VAL A 138 -0.66 -9.52 -3.93
N ALA A 139 -0.15 -9.05 -2.79
CA ALA A 139 -0.83 -8.04 -1.98
C ALA A 139 -0.94 -6.69 -2.70
N ARG A 140 0.13 -6.27 -3.40
CA ARG A 140 0.14 -5.02 -4.18
C ARG A 140 -0.83 -5.08 -5.35
N ARG A 141 -0.83 -6.19 -6.11
CA ARG A 141 -1.75 -6.39 -7.23
C ARG A 141 -3.21 -6.29 -6.80
N ARG A 142 -3.58 -7.04 -5.76
CA ARG A 142 -4.95 -6.99 -5.19
C ARG A 142 -5.30 -5.60 -4.67
N GLY A 143 -4.33 -4.88 -4.12
CA GLY A 143 -4.48 -3.49 -3.71
C GLY A 143 -4.91 -2.58 -4.85
N TYR A 144 -4.28 -2.67 -6.03
CA TYR A 144 -4.68 -1.90 -7.20
C TYR A 144 -6.04 -2.29 -7.75
N VAL A 145 -6.36 -3.59 -7.79
CA VAL A 145 -7.68 -4.05 -8.26
C VAL A 145 -8.79 -3.52 -7.35
N LEU A 146 -8.60 -3.60 -6.02
CA LEU A 146 -9.54 -3.04 -5.06
C LEU A 146 -9.61 -1.51 -5.13
N GLY A 147 -8.48 -0.84 -5.33
CA GLY A 147 -8.42 0.61 -5.52
C GLY A 147 -9.17 1.06 -6.78
N LEU A 148 -8.97 0.38 -7.91
CA LEU A 148 -9.71 0.61 -9.16
C LEU A 148 -11.22 0.41 -8.96
N PHE A 149 -11.61 -0.67 -8.28
CA PHE A 149 -13.01 -0.92 -7.96
C PHE A 149 -13.60 0.22 -7.10
N ALA A 150 -12.90 0.63 -6.03
CA ALA A 150 -13.38 1.68 -5.13
C ALA A 150 -13.50 3.04 -5.84
N VAL A 151 -12.47 3.45 -6.60
CA VAL A 151 -12.51 4.70 -7.37
C VAL A 151 -13.56 4.64 -8.46
N GLY A 152 -13.72 3.51 -9.14
CA GLY A 152 -14.79 3.35 -10.13
C GLY A 152 -16.19 3.45 -9.52
N CYS A 153 -16.40 2.95 -8.29
CA CYS A 153 -17.65 3.16 -7.56
C CYS A 153 -17.88 4.64 -7.22
N VAL A 154 -16.86 5.35 -6.75
CA VAL A 154 -16.94 6.80 -6.50
C VAL A 154 -17.28 7.56 -7.80
N LEU A 155 -16.67 7.15 -8.92
CA LEU A 155 -16.93 7.75 -10.23
C LEU A 155 -18.38 7.51 -10.68
N LEU A 156 -18.88 6.27 -10.55
CA LEU A 156 -20.28 5.95 -10.83
C LEU A 156 -21.23 6.74 -9.94
N GLN A 157 -20.87 6.97 -8.68
CA GLN A 157 -21.64 7.81 -7.77
C GLN A 157 -21.68 9.27 -8.23
N SER A 158 -20.55 9.83 -8.66
CA SER A 158 -20.49 11.19 -9.17
C SER A 158 -21.28 11.40 -10.45
N LEU A 159 -21.46 10.35 -11.26
CA LEU A 159 -22.27 10.35 -12.47
C LEU A 159 -23.76 10.04 -12.20
N GLU A 160 -24.16 9.92 -10.94
CA GLU A 160 -25.48 9.43 -10.51
C GLU A 160 -25.88 8.07 -11.10
N ALA A 161 -24.91 7.36 -11.69
CA ALA A 161 -25.06 6.07 -12.33
C ALA A 161 -24.78 4.91 -11.35
N LEU A 162 -24.65 5.20 -10.05
CA LEU A 162 -24.40 4.20 -9.03
C LEU A 162 -25.68 3.39 -8.76
N THR A 163 -25.88 2.36 -9.57
CA THR A 163 -26.86 1.32 -9.34
C THR A 163 -26.18 0.07 -8.82
N ALA A 164 -26.92 -0.78 -8.09
CA ALA A 164 -26.41 -2.08 -7.64
C ALA A 164 -25.90 -2.93 -8.82
N LEU A 165 -26.52 -2.79 -10.00
CA LEU A 165 -26.10 -3.44 -11.23
C LEU A 165 -24.74 -2.93 -11.73
N ASN A 166 -24.55 -1.61 -11.80
CA ASN A 166 -23.28 -1.02 -12.27
C ASN A 166 -22.13 -1.28 -11.31
N ALA A 167 -22.39 -1.22 -10.00
CA ALA A 167 -21.42 -1.63 -8.98
C ALA A 167 -21.09 -3.12 -9.08
N GLY A 168 -22.10 -3.97 -9.32
CA GLY A 168 -21.92 -5.41 -9.53
C GLY A 168 -21.09 -5.74 -10.78
N LEU A 169 -21.36 -5.05 -11.91
CA LEU A 169 -20.60 -5.18 -13.16
C LEU A 169 -19.15 -4.72 -12.98
N LEU A 170 -18.92 -3.58 -12.34
CA LEU A 170 -17.57 -3.11 -12.03
C LEU A 170 -16.83 -4.11 -11.13
N GLY A 171 -17.53 -4.71 -10.17
CA GLY A 171 -16.99 -5.77 -9.31
C GLY A 171 -16.65 -7.04 -10.09
N LEU A 172 -17.50 -7.41 -11.05
CA LEU A 172 -17.25 -8.53 -11.95
C LEU A 172 -16.03 -8.27 -12.85
N ILE A 173 -15.90 -7.07 -13.40
CA ILE A 173 -14.73 -6.67 -14.19
C ILE A 173 -13.47 -6.73 -13.33
N ALA A 174 -13.50 -6.17 -12.12
CA ALA A 174 -12.38 -6.23 -11.19
C ALA A 174 -12.00 -7.67 -10.82
N LEU A 175 -13.00 -8.54 -10.60
CA LEU A 175 -12.81 -9.97 -10.37
C LEU A 175 -12.15 -10.64 -11.58
N PHE A 176 -12.65 -10.37 -12.80
CA PHE A 176 -12.07 -10.89 -14.03
C PHE A 176 -10.62 -10.45 -14.24
N VAL A 177 -10.32 -9.18 -13.97
CA VAL A 177 -8.95 -8.65 -14.01
C VAL A 177 -8.05 -9.35 -13.01
N GLU A 178 -8.51 -9.58 -11.78
CA GLU A 178 -7.74 -10.33 -10.78
C GLU A 178 -7.57 -11.81 -11.19
N LEU A 179 -8.59 -12.44 -11.76
CA LEU A 179 -8.52 -13.82 -12.26
C LEU A 179 -7.54 -13.95 -13.43
N LEU A 180 -7.61 -13.04 -14.42
CA LEU A 180 -6.66 -12.95 -15.52
C LEU A 180 -5.24 -12.73 -15.01
N ALA A 181 -5.07 -11.87 -14.01
CA ALA A 181 -3.75 -11.64 -13.46
C ALA A 181 -3.25 -12.83 -12.63
N MET A 182 -4.13 -13.64 -12.03
CA MET A 182 -3.73 -14.91 -11.42
C MET A 182 -3.30 -15.95 -12.44
N THR A 183 -3.96 -16.03 -13.61
CA THR A 183 -3.61 -16.99 -14.66
C THR A 183 -2.33 -16.59 -15.39
N TRP A 184 -2.11 -15.30 -15.63
CA TRP A 184 -0.94 -14.81 -16.37
C TRP A 184 0.33 -14.70 -15.51
N PHE A 185 0.19 -14.42 -14.20
CA PHE A 185 1.31 -14.33 -13.26
C PHE A 185 1.40 -15.54 -12.34
N ALA A 186 0.79 -16.67 -12.69
CA ALA A 186 1.07 -17.94 -12.03
C ALA A 186 2.57 -18.21 -12.16
N PRO A 187 3.34 -18.23 -11.06
CA PRO A 187 4.77 -18.50 -11.15
C PRO A 187 4.94 -19.90 -11.75
N VAL A 188 5.73 -19.98 -12.81
CA VAL A 188 6.35 -21.21 -13.31
C VAL A 188 7.23 -21.77 -12.18
N ARG A 189 6.61 -22.40 -11.19
CA ARG A 189 7.22 -23.14 -10.08
C ARG A 189 6.48 -24.46 -9.90
N ALA A 190 6.41 -25.23 -10.99
CA ALA A 190 6.00 -26.64 -10.94
C ALA A 190 6.62 -27.50 -12.04
N GLU A 191 7.66 -27.02 -12.73
CA GLU A 191 8.42 -27.83 -13.69
C GLU A 191 9.91 -27.58 -13.43
N GLY A 192 10.50 -28.31 -12.49
CA GLY A 192 11.93 -28.13 -12.20
C GLY A 192 12.50 -28.79 -10.95
N GLU A 193 11.73 -29.50 -10.14
CA GLU A 193 12.31 -30.49 -9.23
C GLU A 193 12.20 -31.88 -9.88
N PRO A 194 13.27 -32.38 -10.52
CA PRO A 194 13.31 -33.79 -10.87
C PRO A 194 13.32 -34.58 -9.57
N SER A 195 12.30 -35.41 -9.43
CA SER A 195 12.26 -36.61 -8.62
C SER A 195 13.65 -37.25 -8.46
N ARG A 196 14.33 -36.94 -7.36
CA ARG A 196 15.37 -37.82 -6.80
C ARG A 196 14.82 -38.39 -5.52
N GLY A 197 14.22 -39.57 -5.68
CA GLY A 197 13.96 -40.43 -4.56
C GLY A 197 15.24 -40.88 -3.86
N THR A 198 14.98 -41.61 -2.79
CA THR A 198 15.87 -42.53 -2.06
C THR A 198 16.68 -41.95 -0.90
N SER A 199 16.38 -42.51 0.28
CA SER A 199 17.31 -42.85 1.37
C SER A 199 17.97 -41.64 2.05
N GLY A 200 17.64 -41.30 3.29
CA GLY A 200 17.71 -42.21 4.42
C GLY A 200 19.14 -42.66 4.68
N ASP A 201 20.12 -41.76 4.88
CA ASP A 201 21.35 -42.06 5.63
C ASP A 201 22.27 -40.85 5.96
N ARG A 202 21.76 -39.80 6.61
CA ARG A 202 22.61 -38.72 7.15
C ARG A 202 23.25 -39.06 8.51
N ARG A 203 23.51 -40.36 8.76
CA ARG A 203 24.13 -40.87 10.00
C ARG A 203 25.52 -41.48 9.81
N ARG A 204 26.15 -41.36 8.63
CA ARG A 204 27.35 -42.16 8.29
C ARG A 204 28.57 -41.41 7.74
N TRP A 205 28.77 -40.14 8.13
CA TRP A 205 29.93 -39.34 7.69
C TRP A 205 30.93 -38.96 8.79
N ASN A 206 30.78 -39.48 10.02
CA ASN A 206 31.69 -39.20 11.13
C ASN A 206 32.63 -40.35 11.52
N GLU A 207 32.79 -41.39 10.69
CA GLU A 207 33.63 -42.56 11.02
C GLU A 207 34.96 -42.70 10.25
N TYR A 208 35.33 -41.74 9.40
CA TYR A 208 36.65 -41.74 8.73
C TYR A 208 37.56 -40.59 9.22
N GLY A 209 37.60 -40.39 10.53
CA GLY A 209 38.43 -39.36 11.18
C GLY A 209 39.34 -39.87 12.31
N ARG A 210 39.61 -41.18 12.38
CA ARG A 210 40.59 -41.75 13.32
C ARG A 210 41.41 -42.88 12.68
N GLY A 211 42.71 -42.61 12.57
CA GLY A 211 43.77 -43.53 12.11
C GLY A 211 44.72 -42.76 11.18
N ALA A 212 45.98 -42.46 11.49
CA ALA A 212 46.87 -42.95 12.54
C ALA A 212 47.96 -41.89 12.86
N PRO A 213 48.62 -41.98 14.02
CA PRO A 213 49.78 -41.17 14.38
C PRO A 213 51.10 -41.80 13.87
N GLY A 214 52.00 -40.95 13.34
CA GLY A 214 53.46 -41.08 13.42
C GLY A 214 54.19 -42.09 12.53
N ARG A 215 55.14 -41.58 11.70
CA ARG A 215 56.60 -41.85 11.75
C ARG A 215 57.27 -41.32 10.48
N GLY A 216 58.36 -40.59 10.67
CA GLY A 216 59.22 -40.01 9.63
C GLY A 216 59.94 -38.81 10.18
#